data_AF-A0A2E8ZQ07-F1
#
_entry.id   AF-A0A2E8ZQ07-F1
#
_cell.length_a   1.000
_cell.length_b   1.000
_cell.length_c   1.000
_cell.angle_alpha   90.00
_cell.angle_beta   90.00
_cell.angle_gamma   90.00
#
_symmetry.space_group_name_H-M   'P 1'
#
loop_
_entity.id
_entity.type
_entity.pdbx_description
1 polymer ?
#
loop_
_entity_poly.entity_id
_entity_poly.type
_entity_poly.pdbx_seq_one_letter_code
_entity_poly.pdbx_strand_id
1 'polypeptide(L)'
;MSAVIKTVTPFVIEEVLIEALLVVGAEPVKITPSNLQTVSHRGGLVVGDILTNRSDFYGPQHFRQNGDHWILRHDSSEMNGRVSSMLTGKHYSKVGRFLEEVGSAYESTYAKHLEKLAEQERIRLEEERKARVEATRQQAIAKAKSQGYSVKETTNSKGQIQLVLTRMV
;
A
#
# COMPACT_ATOMS: atom_id res chain seq x y z
N MET A 1 -33.31 1.03 7.25
CA MET A 1 -32.73 2.35 6.93
C MET A 1 -31.26 2.33 7.33
N SER A 2 -30.35 2.15 6.37
CA SER A 2 -28.91 2.08 6.64
C SER A 2 -28.35 3.50 6.77
N ALA A 3 -27.88 3.87 7.96
CA ALA A 3 -27.18 5.13 8.16
C ALA A 3 -25.81 5.07 7.49
N VAL A 4 -25.63 5.90 6.45
CA VAL A 4 -24.32 6.13 5.81
C VAL A 4 -23.59 7.15 6.68
N ILE A 5 -22.68 6.67 7.51
CA ILE A 5 -21.76 7.54 8.25
C ILE A 5 -20.76 8.07 7.23
N LYS A 6 -20.78 9.39 7.03
CA LYS A 6 -19.81 10.11 6.18
C LYS A 6 -18.44 10.07 6.86
N THR A 7 -17.71 8.96 6.74
CA THR A 7 -16.25 8.97 6.91
C THR A 7 -15.68 9.74 5.73
N VAL A 8 -15.10 10.91 5.99
CA VAL A 8 -14.68 11.89 4.98
C VAL A 8 -13.54 11.38 4.07
N THR A 9 -12.95 10.24 4.40
CA THR A 9 -11.97 9.54 3.55
C THR A 9 -12.39 8.07 3.45
N PRO A 10 -12.88 7.60 2.29
CA PRO A 10 -13.24 6.20 2.17
C PRO A 10 -11.96 5.34 2.20
N PHE A 11 -11.99 4.24 2.95
CA PHE A 11 -10.90 3.25 2.93
C PHE A 11 -10.90 2.56 1.57
N VAL A 12 -9.97 2.92 0.68
CA VAL A 12 -9.94 2.42 -0.71
C VAL A 12 -8.80 1.41 -0.89
N ILE A 13 -7.62 1.75 -0.39
CA ILE A 13 -6.40 0.98 -0.63
C ILE A 13 -6.22 -0.02 0.50
N GLU A 14 -6.21 -1.31 0.15
CA GLU A 14 -6.07 -2.42 1.09
C GLU A 14 -4.79 -2.30 1.92
N GLU A 15 -3.64 -2.08 1.29
CA GLU A 15 -2.34 -2.01 1.96
C GLU A 15 -2.28 -0.88 2.99
N VAL A 16 -2.82 0.29 2.62
CA VAL A 16 -2.88 1.47 3.50
C VAL A 16 -3.83 1.23 4.67
N LEU A 17 -4.94 0.52 4.45
CA LEU A 17 -5.86 0.11 5.51
C LEU A 17 -5.21 -0.87 6.48
N ILE A 18 -4.48 -1.87 5.98
CA ILE A 18 -3.73 -2.81 6.83
C ILE A 18 -2.68 -2.07 7.66
N GLU A 19 -1.91 -1.17 7.05
CA GLU A 19 -0.91 -0.37 7.78
C GLU A 19 -1.57 0.53 8.84
N ALA A 20 -2.69 1.16 8.51
CA ALA A 20 -3.45 1.97 9.46
C ALA A 20 -3.97 1.15 10.65
N LEU A 21 -4.50 -0.06 10.39
CA LEU A 21 -4.98 -0.97 11.43
C LEU A 21 -3.83 -1.45 12.34
N LEU A 22 -2.63 -1.66 11.80
CA LEU A 22 -1.44 -1.97 12.60
C LEU A 22 -1.05 -0.80 13.52
N VAL A 23 -1.10 0.44 13.02
CA VAL A 23 -0.81 1.65 13.82
C VAL A 23 -1.78 1.80 14.99
N VAL A 24 -3.06 1.47 14.78
CA VAL A 24 -4.10 1.52 15.82
C VAL A 24 -4.03 0.31 16.77
N GLY A 25 -3.19 -0.70 16.48
CA GLY A 25 -3.08 -1.92 17.29
C GLY A 25 -4.25 -2.88 17.11
N ALA A 26 -4.93 -2.83 15.96
CA ALA A 26 -6.08 -3.68 15.64
C ALA A 26 -5.73 -5.07 15.10
N GLU A 27 -4.43 -5.38 14.97
CA GLU A 27 -3.87 -6.67 14.54
C GLU A 27 -4.60 -7.27 13.32
N PRO A 28 -4.52 -6.61 12.15
CA PRO A 28 -5.27 -7.03 10.97
C PRO A 28 -4.84 -8.41 10.47
N VAL A 29 -5.80 -9.30 10.23
CA VAL A 29 -5.56 -10.63 9.64
C VAL A 29 -6.43 -10.81 8.40
N LYS A 30 -5.81 -10.98 7.23
CA LYS A 30 -6.53 -11.24 5.98
C LYS A 30 -7.04 -12.68 5.93
N ILE A 31 -8.32 -12.86 5.59
CA ILE A 31 -8.94 -14.17 5.42
C ILE A 31 -8.47 -14.79 4.11
N THR A 32 -7.91 -15.98 4.22
CA THR A 32 -7.50 -16.88 3.15
C THR A 32 -8.38 -18.14 3.18
N PRO A 33 -8.40 -18.95 2.12
CA PRO A 33 -9.17 -20.20 2.13
C PRO A 33 -8.80 -21.15 3.28
N SER A 34 -7.54 -21.12 3.75
CA SER A 34 -7.04 -21.98 4.82
C SER A 34 -7.47 -21.53 6.22
N ASN A 35 -7.60 -20.23 6.47
CA ASN A 35 -8.00 -19.71 7.78
C ASN A 35 -9.52 -19.51 7.93
N LEU A 36 -10.28 -19.53 6.82
CA LEU A 36 -11.73 -19.37 6.84
C LEU A 36 -12.43 -20.45 7.69
N GLN A 37 -11.91 -21.67 7.69
CA GLN A 37 -12.48 -22.79 8.44
C GLN A 37 -12.11 -22.78 9.93
N THR A 38 -11.03 -22.12 10.32
CA THR A 38 -10.57 -22.05 11.71
C THR A 38 -11.17 -20.87 12.48
N VAL A 39 -11.62 -19.82 11.78
CA VAL A 39 -12.21 -18.65 12.42
C VAL A 39 -13.71 -18.86 12.64
N SER A 40 -14.11 -18.97 13.91
CA SER A 40 -15.53 -19.00 14.28
C SER A 40 -16.13 -17.60 14.16
N HIS A 41 -17.02 -17.41 13.18
CA HIS A 41 -17.70 -16.14 12.96
C HIS A 41 -19.14 -16.37 12.45
N ARG A 42 -20.12 -15.75 13.12
CA ARG A 42 -21.56 -15.96 12.86
C ARG A 42 -22.12 -15.05 11.77
N GLY A 43 -21.41 -13.98 11.41
CA GLY A 43 -21.83 -13.01 10.40
C GLY A 43 -21.38 -13.31 8.96
N GLY A 44 -20.93 -14.55 8.68
CA GLY A 44 -20.55 -15.02 7.34
C GLY A 44 -19.30 -14.35 6.76
N LEU A 45 -18.11 -14.79 7.20
CA LEU A 45 -16.82 -14.37 6.63
C LEU A 45 -16.62 -14.90 5.21
N VAL A 46 -15.87 -14.15 4.40
CA VAL A 46 -15.51 -14.50 3.04
C VAL A 46 -14.00 -14.32 2.85
N VAL A 47 -13.43 -15.08 1.92
CA VAL A 47 -12.03 -14.91 1.51
C VAL A 47 -11.79 -13.48 1.03
N GLY A 48 -10.75 -12.84 1.54
CA GLY A 48 -10.41 -11.44 1.27
C GLY A 48 -10.85 -10.46 2.35
N ASP A 49 -11.71 -10.85 3.29
CA ASP A 49 -12.05 -9.99 4.44
C ASP A 49 -10.81 -9.75 5.32
N ILE A 50 -10.76 -8.60 6.00
CA ILE A 50 -9.68 -8.25 6.94
C ILE A 50 -10.25 -8.27 8.35
N LEU A 51 -9.90 -9.29 9.14
CA LEU A 51 -10.25 -9.38 10.55
C LEU A 51 -9.49 -8.35 11.37
N THR A 52 -10.09 -7.96 12.50
CA THR A 52 -9.41 -7.23 13.57
C THR A 52 -9.45 -8.06 14.85
N ASN A 53 -8.58 -7.74 15.81
CA ASN A 53 -8.62 -8.32 17.16
C ASN A 53 -9.82 -7.87 18.00
N ARG A 54 -10.67 -6.98 17.46
CA ARG A 54 -11.92 -6.55 18.09
C ARG A 54 -12.99 -7.59 17.85
N SER A 55 -13.86 -7.82 18.82
CA SER A 55 -14.99 -8.75 18.68
C SER A 55 -16.28 -8.14 19.21
N ASP A 56 -17.38 -8.54 18.59
CA ASP A 56 -18.74 -8.25 19.00
C ASP A 56 -19.54 -9.56 19.19
N PHE A 57 -20.86 -9.45 19.33
CA PHE A 57 -21.75 -10.61 19.51
C PHE A 57 -21.66 -11.65 18.36
N TYR A 58 -21.32 -11.21 17.15
CA TYR A 58 -21.22 -12.08 15.97
C TYR A 58 -19.82 -12.67 15.76
N GLY A 59 -18.83 -12.23 16.56
CA GLY A 59 -17.45 -12.67 16.50
C GLY A 59 -16.49 -11.52 16.21
N PRO A 60 -15.30 -11.80 15.66
CA PRO A 60 -14.36 -10.75 15.31
C PRO A 60 -14.92 -9.76 14.28
N GLN A 61 -14.77 -8.47 14.55
CA GLN A 61 -15.13 -7.41 13.61
C GLN A 61 -14.16 -7.44 12.42
N HIS A 62 -14.68 -7.22 11.22
CA HIS A 62 -13.90 -7.33 10.00
C HIS A 62 -14.25 -6.26 8.98
N PHE A 63 -13.28 -5.86 8.16
CA PHE A 63 -13.52 -5.05 6.99
C PHE A 63 -13.83 -5.94 5.80
N ARG A 64 -14.90 -5.60 5.07
CA ARG A 64 -15.28 -6.23 3.82
C ARG A 64 -15.20 -5.22 2.69
N GLN A 65 -14.60 -5.61 1.59
CA GLN A 65 -14.62 -4.82 0.37
C GLN A 65 -16.05 -4.82 -0.23
N ASN A 66 -16.58 -3.63 -0.44
CA ASN A 66 -17.87 -3.42 -1.09
C ASN A 66 -17.69 -2.37 -2.20
N GLY A 67 -17.53 -2.83 -3.44
CA GLY A 67 -17.09 -1.99 -4.55
C GLY A 67 -15.67 -1.48 -4.31
N ASP A 68 -15.49 -0.16 -4.38
CA ASP A 68 -14.18 0.50 -4.28
C ASP A 68 -13.75 0.81 -2.84
N HIS A 69 -14.56 0.43 -1.84
CA HIS A 69 -14.35 0.83 -0.46
C HIS A 69 -14.43 -0.36 0.51
N TRP A 70 -13.65 -0.28 1.57
CA TRP A 70 -13.68 -1.22 2.69
C TRP A 70 -14.64 -0.72 3.77
N ILE A 71 -15.58 -1.58 4.15
CA ILE A 71 -16.60 -1.27 5.15
C ILE A 71 -16.41 -2.18 6.36
N LEU A 72 -16.31 -1.57 7.55
CA LEU A 72 -16.31 -2.32 8.80
C LEU A 72 -17.68 -2.99 9.02
N ARG A 73 -17.68 -4.30 9.15
CA ARG A 73 -18.81 -5.12 9.56
C ARG A 73 -18.74 -5.29 11.07
N HIS A 74 -19.75 -4.74 11.73
CA HIS A 74 -19.93 -4.80 13.18
C HIS A 74 -21.43 -4.92 13.50
N ASP A 75 -21.76 -5.32 14.72
CA ASP A 75 -23.14 -5.30 15.19
C ASP A 75 -23.71 -3.87 15.19
N SER A 76 -24.80 -3.68 14.44
CA SER A 76 -25.52 -2.41 14.34
C SER A 76 -26.13 -1.94 15.66
N SER A 77 -26.36 -2.85 16.62
CA SER A 77 -26.87 -2.50 17.95
C SER A 77 -25.88 -1.65 18.76
N GLU A 78 -24.58 -1.76 18.45
CA GLU A 78 -23.51 -0.98 19.08
C GLU A 78 -23.50 0.50 18.68
N MET A 79 -23.96 0.82 17.46
CA MET A 79 -24.07 2.21 16.97
C MET A 79 -25.15 3.00 17.72
N ASN A 80 -26.16 2.33 18.28
CA ASN A 80 -27.25 2.96 19.01
C ASN A 80 -26.98 3.08 20.53
N GLY A 81 -25.74 2.83 20.97
CA GLY A 81 -25.32 3.00 22.35
C GLY A 81 -25.90 1.97 23.34
N ARG A 82 -26.60 0.94 22.87
CA ARG A 82 -27.12 -0.16 23.69
C ARG A 82 -26.11 -1.31 23.73
N VAL A 83 -24.94 -1.05 24.29
CA VAL A 83 -23.96 -2.12 24.54
C VAL A 83 -24.41 -2.91 25.77
N SER A 84 -24.71 -4.19 25.60
CA SER A 84 -24.96 -5.10 26.72
C SER A 84 -23.68 -5.25 27.53
N SER A 85 -23.69 -4.72 28.75
CA SER A 85 -22.59 -4.66 29.72
C SER A 85 -21.93 -6.01 30.08
N MET A 86 -22.40 -7.15 29.56
CA MET A 86 -21.86 -8.48 29.87
C MET A 86 -20.62 -8.88 29.05
N LEU A 87 -20.31 -8.19 27.94
CA LEU A 87 -19.17 -8.51 27.06
C LEU A 87 -17.97 -7.58 27.23
N THR A 88 -17.98 -6.70 28.24
CA THR A 88 -16.87 -5.77 28.51
C THR A 88 -15.65 -6.50 29.08
N GLY A 89 -14.95 -7.22 28.21
CA GLY A 89 -13.51 -7.40 28.35
C GLY A 89 -12.85 -6.02 28.46
N LYS A 90 -11.68 -5.99 29.09
CA LYS A 90 -11.00 -4.78 29.60
C LYS A 90 -10.73 -3.66 28.56
N HIS A 91 -10.97 -3.87 27.26
CA HIS A 91 -10.53 -2.99 26.16
C HIS A 91 -11.62 -2.75 25.07
N TYR A 92 -12.91 -2.70 25.42
CA TYR A 92 -13.94 -2.36 24.43
C TYR A 92 -13.96 -0.85 24.14
N SER A 93 -13.60 -0.44 22.91
CA SER A 93 -13.76 0.94 22.42
C SER A 93 -14.94 1.05 21.44
N LYS A 94 -15.74 2.13 21.57
CA LYS A 94 -16.89 2.38 20.69
C LYS A 94 -16.47 2.38 19.23
N VAL A 95 -17.26 1.76 18.35
CA VAL A 95 -16.96 1.64 16.92
C VAL A 95 -16.71 3.01 16.26
N GLY A 96 -17.50 4.04 16.60
CA GLY A 96 -17.29 5.39 16.07
C GLY A 96 -15.89 5.95 16.37
N ARG A 97 -15.47 5.86 17.63
CA ARG A 97 -14.11 6.29 18.06
C ARG A 97 -13.02 5.48 17.36
N PHE A 98 -13.23 4.18 17.22
CA PHE A 98 -12.29 3.32 16.50
C PHE A 98 -12.16 3.71 15.02
N LEU A 99 -13.28 3.97 14.34
CA LEU A 99 -13.26 4.40 12.94
C LEU A 99 -12.62 5.78 12.77
N GLU A 100 -12.76 6.69 13.75
CA GLU A 100 -12.03 7.96 13.78
C GLU A 100 -10.51 7.76 13.93
N GLU A 101 -10.10 6.89 14.86
CA GLU A 101 -8.67 6.55 15.08
C GLU A 101 -8.07 5.89 13.83
N VAL A 102 -8.77 4.92 13.22
CA VAL A 102 -8.35 4.27 11.97
C VAL A 102 -8.35 5.26 10.81
N GLY A 103 -9.34 6.16 10.74
CA GLY A 103 -9.41 7.20 9.71
C GLY A 103 -8.19 8.14 9.75
N SER A 104 -7.85 8.64 10.93
CA SER A 104 -6.67 9.49 11.12
C SER A 104 -5.36 8.75 10.80
N ALA A 105 -5.24 7.49 11.25
CA ALA A 105 -4.09 6.66 10.91
C ALA A 105 -4.00 6.42 9.38
N TYR A 106 -5.13 6.15 8.72
CA TYR A 106 -5.22 5.94 7.29
C TYR A 106 -4.79 7.16 6.47
N GLU A 107 -5.21 8.36 6.86
CA GLU A 107 -4.77 9.59 6.18
C GLU A 107 -3.25 9.77 6.26
N SER A 108 -2.68 9.50 7.44
CA SER A 108 -1.24 9.59 7.65
C SER A 108 -0.45 8.53 6.86
N THR A 109 -0.93 7.29 6.79
CA THR A 109 -0.30 6.21 6.02
C THR A 109 -0.49 6.40 4.53
N TYR A 110 -1.64 6.92 4.10
CA TYR A 110 -1.92 7.27 2.71
C TYR A 110 -0.95 8.33 2.19
N ALA A 111 -0.69 9.38 2.97
CA ALA A 111 0.30 10.40 2.61
C ALA A 111 1.70 9.80 2.39
N LYS A 112 2.15 8.90 3.28
CA LYS A 112 3.41 8.17 3.14
C LYS A 112 3.43 7.25 1.93
N HIS A 113 2.30 6.59 1.64
CA HIS A 113 2.17 5.73 0.48
C HIS A 113 2.32 6.53 -0.83
N LEU A 114 1.72 7.71 -0.92
CA LEU A 114 1.88 8.61 -2.06
C LEU A 114 3.34 9.07 -2.23
N GLU A 115 4.03 9.37 -1.14
CA GLU A 115 5.44 9.74 -1.17
C GLU A 115 6.32 8.60 -1.70
N LYS A 116 6.10 7.37 -1.22
CA LYS A 116 6.81 6.17 -1.73
C LYS A 116 6.58 5.96 -3.22
N LEU A 117 5.35 6.12 -3.70
CA LEU A 117 5.04 6.01 -5.13
C LEU A 117 5.77 7.08 -5.95
N ALA A 118 5.81 8.32 -5.46
CA ALA A 118 6.53 9.40 -6.14
C ALA A 118 8.04 9.13 -6.20
N GLU A 119 8.63 8.59 -5.14
CA GLU A 119 10.04 8.21 -5.11
C GLU A 119 10.37 7.09 -6.10
N GLN A 120 9.53 6.04 -6.14
CA GLN A 120 9.69 4.94 -7.09
C GLN A 120 9.63 5.42 -8.54
N GLU A 121 8.70 6.33 -8.86
CA GLU A 121 8.61 6.91 -10.21
C GLU A 121 9.84 7.76 -10.54
N ARG A 122 10.39 8.51 -9.58
CA ARG A 122 11.64 9.27 -9.79
C ARG A 122 12.82 8.35 -10.09
N ILE A 123 12.98 7.26 -9.35
CA ILE A 123 14.05 6.29 -9.58
C ILE A 123 13.92 5.70 -10.99
N ARG A 124 12.70 5.30 -11.38
CA ARG A 124 12.43 4.78 -12.73
C ARG A 124 12.83 5.77 -13.83
N LEU A 125 12.47 7.05 -13.69
CA LEU A 125 12.84 8.07 -14.67
C LEU A 125 14.36 8.30 -14.74
N GLU A 126 15.06 8.22 -13.61
CA GLU A 126 16.52 8.30 -13.59
C GLU A 126 17.19 7.09 -14.26
N GLU A 127 16.66 5.88 -14.04
CA GLU A 127 17.12 4.65 -14.70
C GLU A 127 16.88 4.70 -16.21
N GLU A 128 15.70 5.14 -16.65
CA GLU A 128 15.41 5.36 -18.07
C GLU A 128 16.37 6.39 -18.69
N ARG A 129 16.71 7.45 -17.96
CA ARG A 129 17.70 8.44 -18.41
C ARG A 129 19.09 7.81 -18.54
N LYS A 130 19.53 7.02 -17.56
CA LYS A 130 20.82 6.31 -17.60
C LYS A 130 20.87 5.33 -18.78
N ALA A 131 19.82 4.52 -18.95
CA ALA A 131 19.71 3.57 -20.05
C ALA A 131 19.76 4.27 -21.42
N ARG A 132 19.11 5.43 -21.59
CA ARG A 132 19.19 6.20 -22.84
C ARG A 132 20.60 6.72 -23.13
N VAL A 133 21.29 7.21 -22.10
CA VAL A 133 22.68 7.68 -22.23
C VAL A 133 23.60 6.50 -22.59
N GLU A 134 23.44 5.36 -21.93
CA GLU A 134 24.22 4.15 -22.22
C GLU A 134 23.93 3.60 -23.62
N ALA A 135 22.67 3.55 -24.05
CA ALA A 135 22.30 3.15 -25.39
C ALA A 135 22.92 4.08 -26.45
N THR A 136 22.88 5.39 -26.21
CA THR A 136 23.50 6.38 -27.12
C THR A 136 25.02 6.19 -27.17
N ARG A 137 25.66 5.95 -26.02
CA ARG A 137 27.09 5.64 -25.93
C ARG A 137 27.44 4.37 -26.72
N GLN A 138 26.70 3.28 -26.50
CA GLN A 138 26.93 2.01 -27.21
C GLN A 138 26.73 2.16 -28.72
N GLN A 139 25.68 2.87 -29.15
CA GLN A 139 25.46 3.16 -30.57
C GLN A 139 26.61 3.97 -31.19
N ALA A 140 27.11 4.99 -30.48
CA ALA A 140 28.24 5.79 -30.95
C ALA A 140 29.52 4.94 -31.09
N ILE A 141 29.80 4.06 -30.12
CA ILE A 141 30.95 3.14 -30.17
C ILE A 141 30.81 2.14 -31.31
N ALA A 142 29.63 1.53 -31.46
CA ALA A 142 29.36 0.58 -32.53
C ALA A 142 29.53 1.21 -33.91
N LYS A 143 29.00 2.42 -34.10
CA LYS A 143 29.15 3.19 -35.34
C LYS A 143 30.62 3.52 -35.63
N ALA A 144 31.37 3.98 -34.64
CA ALA A 144 32.79 4.27 -34.80
C ALA A 144 33.61 3.01 -35.15
N LYS A 145 33.37 1.88 -34.49
CA LYS A 145 34.01 0.60 -34.82
C LYS A 145 33.68 0.14 -36.23
N SER A 146 32.43 0.27 -36.67
CA SER A 146 32.02 -0.09 -38.05
C SER A 146 32.71 0.76 -39.11
N GLN A 147 33.12 1.99 -38.78
CA GLN A 147 33.85 2.90 -39.64
C GLN A 147 35.38 2.70 -39.57
N GLY A 148 35.87 1.69 -38.84
CA GLY A 148 37.31 1.38 -38.72
C GLY A 148 38.06 2.20 -37.67
N TYR A 149 37.36 2.89 -36.76
CA TYR A 149 37.99 3.61 -35.66
C TYR A 149 38.10 2.73 -34.41
N SER A 150 39.24 2.80 -33.73
CA SER A 150 39.41 2.33 -32.35
C SER A 150 38.87 3.40 -31.39
N VAL A 151 38.15 2.98 -30.36
CA VAL A 151 37.49 3.88 -29.40
C VAL A 151 38.12 3.68 -28.03
N LYS A 152 38.69 4.75 -27.46
CA LYS A 152 39.09 4.82 -26.06
C LYS A 152 38.12 5.68 -25.28
N GLU A 153 37.68 5.18 -24.14
CA GLU A 153 36.79 5.90 -23.24
C GLU A 153 37.61 6.61 -22.17
N THR A 154 37.39 7.91 -22.00
CA THR A 154 38.01 8.70 -20.93
C THR A 154 36.93 9.52 -20.22
N THR A 155 37.16 9.82 -18.95
CA THR A 155 36.28 10.70 -18.16
C THR A 155 36.97 12.05 -18.03
N ASN A 156 36.29 13.14 -18.43
CA ASN A 156 36.82 14.48 -18.30
C ASN A 156 36.77 14.97 -16.84
N SER A 157 37.52 16.02 -16.48
CA SER A 157 37.56 16.62 -15.14
C SER A 157 36.21 17.12 -14.61
N LYS A 158 35.20 17.24 -15.50
CA LYS A 158 33.81 17.59 -15.18
C LYS A 158 32.88 16.36 -15.02
N GLY A 159 33.42 15.14 -15.02
CA GLY A 159 32.65 13.89 -14.87
C GLY A 159 31.86 13.45 -16.11
N GLN A 160 32.12 14.03 -17.27
CA GLN A 160 31.47 13.68 -18.55
C GLN A 160 32.23 12.56 -19.27
N ILE A 161 31.50 11.63 -19.90
CA ILE A 161 32.09 10.57 -20.74
C ILE A 161 32.58 11.19 -22.05
N GLN A 162 33.87 11.03 -22.34
CA GLN A 162 34.50 11.45 -23.59
C GLN A 162 34.96 10.21 -24.36
N LEU A 163 34.56 10.11 -25.62
CA LEU A 163 35.00 9.05 -26.53
C LEU A 163 36.09 9.60 -27.44
N VAL A 164 37.31 9.07 -27.32
CA VAL A 164 38.44 9.42 -28.19
C VAL A 164 38.51 8.38 -29.32
N LEU A 165 38.35 8.84 -30.55
CA LEU A 165 38.37 8.02 -31.76
C LEU A 165 39.75 8.09 -32.41
N THR A 166 40.40 6.95 -32.61
CA THR A 166 41.65 6.83 -33.38
C THR A 166 41.44 5.94 -34.59
N ARG A 167 41.74 6.44 -35.78
CA ARG A 167 41.60 5.67 -37.02
C ARG A 167 42.63 4.54 -37.04
N MET A 168 42.19 3.29 -37.20
CA MET A 168 43.11 2.20 -37.45
C MET A 168 43.54 2.28 -38.93
N VAL A 169 44.84 2.44 -39.16
CA VAL A 169 45.47 2.39 -40.49
C VAL A 169 45.75 0.94 -40.82
#